data_AF-A0A939AUH7-F1
#
_entry.id   AF-A0A939AUH7-F1
#
_cell.length_a   1.000
_cell.length_b   1.000
_cell.length_c   1.000
_cell.angle_alpha   90.00
_cell.angle_beta   90.00
_cell.angle_gamma   90.00
#
_symmetry.space_group_name_H-M   'P 1'
#
loop_
_entity.id
_entity.type
_entity.pdbx_description
1 polymer ?
#
loop_
_entity_poly.entity_id
_entity_poly.type
_entity_poly.pdbx_seq_one_letter_code
_entity_poly.pdbx_strand_id
1 'polypeptide(L)'
;MSRSSSKTGKRGPHQLRLAPATLLRARLDGLWSNPAWRERAIADMCADLDAVTKGVEPAFFLTTMLKAYQETQPATQARLDEVAPHWLRERKYVAALQEIVRRGALSDADRACALAWIAAAGGDATALGKAQQEDWFFRAYYGDDRSQGVLIILWYRDRNRQRVQGFNFLLDFNPPWDGAIKDLIVFAQTDPRSAVREYVEVWRHPRAAREWKFDSLDATQAKARVIEALNANRRGNIRLHADLIIQRDLFLRYVLGLPDAPDTPPFSADDFLALTRSGQRAEEIMHFEQTVGRRVRMEDGKELLILGSLDDDEAWDDDWEVEDEEGWEDADRPPSPGPQKRKGRPRR
;
A
#
# COMPACT_ATOMS: atom_id res chain seq x y z
N MET A 1 13.97 -28.47 82.22
CA MET A 1 14.44 -28.37 80.82
C MET A 1 13.32 -28.84 79.90
N SER A 2 12.48 -27.92 79.40
CA SER A 2 11.34 -28.25 78.52
C SER A 2 11.73 -28.03 77.07
N ARG A 3 11.70 -29.09 76.26
CA ARG A 3 11.99 -29.04 74.83
C ARG A 3 10.76 -28.53 74.07
N SER A 4 10.90 -27.34 73.50
CA SER A 4 9.98 -26.74 72.54
C SER A 4 10.06 -27.50 71.20
N SER A 5 8.96 -28.08 70.74
CA SER A 5 8.87 -28.67 69.41
C SER A 5 8.44 -27.60 68.40
N SER A 6 9.35 -27.24 67.50
CA SER A 6 9.09 -26.30 66.41
C SER A 6 8.24 -26.99 65.33
N LYS A 7 7.01 -26.52 65.14
CA LYS A 7 6.10 -26.91 64.06
C LYS A 7 6.64 -26.35 62.73
N THR A 8 7.19 -27.21 61.88
CA THR A 8 7.59 -26.89 60.51
C THR A 8 6.35 -26.75 59.62
N GLY A 9 6.03 -25.52 59.22
CA GLY A 9 4.97 -25.22 58.26
C GLY A 9 5.35 -25.66 56.85
N LYS A 10 4.58 -26.59 56.26
CA LYS A 10 4.67 -26.97 54.84
C LYS A 10 4.32 -25.75 53.97
N ARG A 11 5.32 -25.14 53.32
CA ARG A 11 5.09 -24.22 52.20
C ARG A 11 4.58 -25.05 51.01
N GLY A 12 3.30 -24.86 50.65
CA GLY A 12 2.72 -25.48 49.46
C GLY A 12 3.43 -25.01 48.18
N PRO A 13 3.32 -25.78 47.08
CA PRO A 13 3.98 -25.45 45.82
C PRO A 13 3.52 -24.07 45.35
N HIS A 14 4.48 -23.17 45.09
CA HIS A 14 4.24 -21.89 44.45
C HIS A 14 3.71 -22.15 43.03
N GLN A 15 2.38 -22.19 42.87
CA GLN A 15 1.77 -22.10 41.55
C GLN A 15 2.22 -20.77 40.94
N LEU A 16 3.04 -20.86 39.89
CA LEU A 16 3.44 -19.72 39.08
C LEU A 16 2.16 -19.08 38.55
N ARG A 17 1.78 -17.93 39.12
CA ARG A 17 0.64 -17.13 38.65
C ARG A 17 1.05 -16.44 37.35
N LEU A 18 0.87 -17.13 36.23
CA LEU A 18 1.06 -16.55 34.91
C LEU A 18 0.00 -15.48 34.66
N ALA A 19 0.39 -14.40 33.99
CA ALA A 19 -0.53 -13.34 33.62
C ALA A 19 -1.61 -13.88 32.64
N PRO A 20 -2.89 -13.49 32.77
CA PRO A 20 -3.96 -13.95 31.88
C PRO A 20 -3.65 -13.76 30.39
N ALA A 21 -2.99 -12.67 30.02
CA ALA A 21 -2.60 -12.39 28.64
C ALA A 21 -1.68 -13.48 28.05
N THR A 22 -0.76 -14.04 28.84
CA THR A 22 0.19 -15.08 28.39
C THR A 22 -0.51 -16.37 27.98
N LEU A 23 -1.66 -16.67 28.59
CA LEU A 23 -2.44 -17.88 28.31
C LEU A 23 -3.63 -17.62 27.38
N LEU A 24 -3.83 -16.39 26.90
CA LEU A 24 -5.02 -16.05 26.11
C LEU A 24 -5.10 -16.91 24.83
N ARG A 25 -3.99 -17.02 24.08
CA ARG A 25 -3.99 -17.78 22.83
C ARG A 25 -4.38 -19.24 23.03
N ALA A 26 -3.72 -19.92 23.97
CA ALA A 26 -4.03 -21.31 24.29
C ALA A 26 -5.48 -21.52 24.77
N ARG A 27 -6.05 -20.54 25.50
CA ARG A 27 -7.46 -20.58 25.92
C ARG A 27 -8.42 -20.45 24.73
N LEU A 28 -8.13 -19.56 23.77
CA LEU A 28 -8.90 -19.43 22.54
C LEU A 28 -8.81 -20.70 21.69
N ASP A 29 -7.61 -21.25 21.51
CA ASP A 29 -7.40 -22.49 20.77
C ASP A 29 -8.17 -23.65 21.39
N GLY A 30 -8.11 -23.81 22.72
CA GLY A 30 -8.86 -24.83 23.43
C GLY A 30 -10.38 -24.66 23.30
N LEU A 31 -10.88 -23.42 23.36
CA LEU A 31 -12.29 -23.11 23.18
C LEU A 31 -12.78 -23.49 21.77
N TRP A 32 -12.02 -23.12 20.75
CA TRP A 32 -12.40 -23.28 19.35
C TRP A 32 -12.13 -24.66 18.76
N SER A 33 -11.20 -25.41 19.36
CA SER A 33 -10.98 -26.82 19.03
C SER A 33 -12.08 -27.72 19.57
N ASN A 34 -12.94 -27.24 20.48
CA ASN A 34 -14.04 -28.00 21.04
C ASN A 34 -15.21 -28.07 20.04
N PRO A 35 -15.52 -29.24 19.43
CA PRO A 35 -16.59 -29.32 18.44
C PRO A 35 -17.96 -28.94 19.01
N ALA A 36 -18.21 -29.27 20.27
CA ALA A 36 -19.48 -28.98 20.95
C ALA A 36 -19.68 -27.48 21.20
N TRP A 37 -18.62 -26.66 21.16
CA TRP A 37 -18.74 -25.21 21.29
C TRP A 37 -19.53 -24.59 20.13
N ARG A 38 -19.40 -25.16 18.92
CA ARG A 38 -20.08 -24.66 17.71
C ARG A 38 -21.59 -24.84 17.74
N GLU A 39 -22.06 -25.84 18.47
CA GLU A 39 -23.48 -26.19 18.58
C GLU A 39 -24.19 -25.42 19.71
N ARG A 40 -23.45 -24.63 20.49
CA ARG A 40 -24.00 -23.85 21.60
C ARG A 40 -24.81 -22.65 21.11
N ALA A 41 -25.74 -22.19 21.95
CA ALA A 41 -26.47 -20.96 21.71
C ALA A 41 -25.53 -19.75 21.73
N ILE A 42 -25.84 -18.71 20.96
CA ILE A 42 -25.01 -17.50 20.83
C ILE A 42 -24.69 -16.90 22.21
N ALA A 43 -25.67 -16.85 23.12
CA ALA A 43 -25.48 -16.30 24.47
C ALA A 43 -24.41 -17.06 25.28
N ASP A 44 -24.39 -18.39 25.19
CA ASP A 44 -23.38 -19.22 25.87
C ASP A 44 -21.99 -19.00 25.27
N MET A 45 -21.93 -18.85 23.94
CA MET A 45 -20.67 -18.58 23.24
C MET A 45 -20.12 -17.20 23.61
N CYS A 46 -20.97 -16.17 23.72
CA CYS A 46 -20.59 -14.86 24.23
C CYS A 46 -20.05 -14.94 25.67
N ALA A 47 -20.70 -15.71 26.54
CA ALA A 47 -20.25 -15.91 27.92
C ALA A 47 -18.89 -16.62 27.98
N ASP A 48 -18.66 -17.61 27.11
CA ASP A 48 -17.36 -18.27 26.97
C ASP A 48 -16.28 -17.28 26.50
N LEU A 49 -16.59 -16.40 25.53
CA LEU A 49 -15.69 -15.33 25.07
C LEU A 49 -15.35 -14.35 26.20
N ASP A 50 -16.32 -13.95 27.02
CA ASP A 50 -16.07 -13.12 28.20
C ASP A 50 -15.16 -13.82 29.21
N ALA A 51 -15.39 -15.12 29.44
CA ALA A 51 -14.60 -15.92 30.37
C ALA A 51 -13.13 -16.03 29.93
N VAL A 52 -12.87 -16.29 28.65
CA VAL A 52 -11.50 -16.41 28.13
C VAL A 52 -10.78 -15.07 28.02
N THR A 53 -11.50 -13.98 27.78
CA THR A 53 -10.91 -12.63 27.68
C THR A 53 -10.83 -11.89 29.03
N LYS A 54 -11.43 -12.44 30.09
CA LYS A 54 -11.43 -11.84 31.43
C LYS A 54 -10.02 -11.46 31.90
N GLY A 55 -9.88 -10.19 32.30
CA GLY A 55 -8.63 -9.64 32.82
C GLY A 55 -7.57 -9.35 31.76
N VAL A 56 -7.95 -9.32 30.48
CA VAL A 56 -7.08 -8.95 29.37
C VAL A 56 -7.60 -7.65 28.74
N GLU A 57 -6.69 -6.77 28.33
CA GLU A 57 -7.01 -5.48 27.73
C GLU A 57 -7.58 -5.67 26.30
N PRO A 58 -8.61 -4.89 25.90
CA PRO A 58 -9.28 -5.06 24.60
C PRO A 58 -8.39 -5.06 23.38
N ALA A 59 -7.42 -4.14 23.29
CA ALA A 59 -6.54 -4.11 22.12
C ALA A 59 -5.74 -5.42 22.00
N PHE A 60 -5.24 -5.94 23.12
CA PHE A 60 -4.51 -7.21 23.14
C PHE A 60 -5.38 -8.42 22.79
N PHE A 61 -6.56 -8.57 23.41
CA PHE A 61 -7.36 -9.77 23.13
C PHE A 61 -7.99 -9.75 21.75
N LEU A 62 -8.43 -8.61 21.24
CA LEU A 62 -9.03 -8.50 19.91
C LEU A 62 -8.02 -8.85 18.81
N THR A 63 -6.79 -8.34 18.92
CA THR A 63 -5.72 -8.69 17.97
C THR A 63 -5.34 -10.16 18.05
N THR A 64 -5.29 -10.74 19.25
CA THR A 64 -5.01 -12.17 19.44
C THR A 64 -6.14 -13.03 18.86
N MET A 65 -7.39 -12.61 19.05
CA MET A 65 -8.58 -13.30 18.54
C MET A 65 -8.62 -13.30 17.01
N LEU A 66 -8.33 -12.17 16.35
CA LEU A 66 -8.25 -12.11 14.88
C LEU A 66 -7.21 -13.08 14.31
N LYS A 67 -6.00 -13.08 14.87
CA LYS A 67 -4.93 -14.00 14.44
C LYS A 67 -5.32 -15.46 14.61
N ALA A 68 -5.91 -15.76 15.77
CA ALA A 68 -6.35 -17.11 16.05
C ALA A 68 -7.48 -17.53 15.11
N TYR A 69 -8.39 -16.61 14.77
CA TYR A 69 -9.49 -16.86 13.83
C TYR A 69 -8.95 -17.28 12.46
N GLN A 70 -7.87 -16.67 11.97
CA GLN A 70 -7.27 -17.06 10.68
C GLN A 70 -6.72 -18.49 10.67
N GLU A 71 -6.35 -19.02 11.83
CA GLU A 71 -5.73 -20.34 11.97
C GLU A 71 -6.73 -21.45 12.36
N THR A 72 -8.00 -21.09 12.62
CA THR A 72 -9.03 -22.08 13.00
C THR A 72 -9.72 -22.69 11.78
N GLN A 73 -10.47 -23.78 12.00
CA GLN A 73 -11.16 -24.49 10.93
C GLN A 73 -12.31 -23.67 10.34
N PRO A 74 -12.63 -23.80 9.04
CA PRO A 74 -13.69 -23.02 8.39
C PRO A 74 -15.06 -23.08 9.08
N ALA A 75 -15.43 -24.25 9.62
CA ALA A 75 -16.70 -24.40 10.35
C ALA A 75 -16.72 -23.57 11.66
N THR A 76 -15.57 -23.40 12.31
CA THR A 76 -15.44 -22.55 13.50
C THR A 76 -15.40 -21.08 13.12
N GLN A 77 -14.74 -20.74 12.00
CA GLN A 77 -14.74 -19.39 11.44
C GLN A 77 -16.16 -18.91 11.13
N ALA A 78 -16.93 -19.69 10.39
CA ALA A 78 -18.32 -19.37 10.06
C ALA A 78 -19.18 -19.11 11.31
N ARG A 79 -18.95 -19.88 12.38
CA ARG A 79 -19.66 -19.69 13.64
C ARG A 79 -19.19 -18.43 14.39
N LEU A 80 -17.91 -18.12 14.34
CA LEU A 80 -17.35 -16.88 14.90
C LEU A 80 -17.86 -15.64 14.15
N ASP A 81 -18.02 -15.70 12.83
CA ASP A 81 -18.57 -14.61 12.03
C ASP A 81 -20.02 -14.25 12.41
N GLU A 82 -20.78 -15.22 12.93
CA GLU A 82 -22.12 -14.99 13.47
C GLU A 82 -22.09 -14.41 14.89
N VAL A 83 -21.22 -14.94 15.76
CA VAL A 83 -21.21 -14.60 17.20
C VAL A 83 -20.41 -13.33 17.50
N ALA A 84 -19.26 -13.14 16.87
CA ALA A 84 -18.33 -12.06 17.19
C ALA A 84 -18.96 -10.67 17.00
N PRO A 85 -19.70 -10.36 15.91
CA PRO A 85 -20.32 -9.05 15.76
C PRO A 85 -21.34 -8.72 16.87
N HIS A 86 -22.12 -9.71 17.30
CA HIS A 86 -23.07 -9.57 18.39
C HIS A 86 -22.35 -9.30 19.71
N TRP A 87 -21.35 -10.13 20.04
CA TRP A 87 -20.53 -9.97 21.23
C TRP A 87 -19.80 -8.62 21.29
N LEU A 88 -19.20 -8.18 20.18
CA LEU A 88 -18.54 -6.87 20.06
C LEU A 88 -19.50 -5.72 20.34
N ARG A 89 -20.74 -5.81 19.84
CA ARG A 89 -21.78 -4.79 20.05
C ARG A 89 -22.22 -4.73 21.51
N GLU A 90 -22.59 -5.87 22.09
CA GLU A 90 -23.10 -5.94 23.47
C GLU A 90 -22.05 -5.50 24.50
N ARG A 91 -20.78 -5.85 24.28
CA ARG A 91 -19.67 -5.48 25.16
C ARG A 91 -19.03 -4.14 24.83
N LYS A 92 -19.55 -3.41 23.84
CA LYS A 92 -19.05 -2.09 23.39
C LYS A 92 -17.58 -2.11 22.94
N TYR A 93 -17.13 -3.23 22.36
CA TYR A 93 -15.77 -3.39 21.86
C TYR A 93 -15.59 -2.92 20.41
N VAL A 94 -16.67 -2.53 19.71
CA VAL A 94 -16.59 -1.99 18.34
C VAL A 94 -15.60 -0.84 18.25
N ALA A 95 -15.67 0.16 19.14
CA ALA A 95 -14.76 1.30 19.12
C ALA A 95 -13.28 0.91 19.31
N ALA A 96 -13.01 -0.08 20.17
CA ALA A 96 -11.66 -0.60 20.38
C ALA A 96 -11.14 -1.30 19.12
N LEU A 97 -11.98 -2.10 18.45
CA LEU A 97 -11.62 -2.75 17.19
C LEU A 97 -11.37 -1.73 16.07
N GLN A 98 -12.18 -0.67 15.98
CA GLN A 98 -11.98 0.43 15.04
C GLN A 98 -10.65 1.15 15.29
N GLU A 99 -10.26 1.38 16.55
CA GLU A 99 -8.96 1.97 16.92
C GLU A 99 -7.79 1.09 16.47
N ILE A 100 -7.89 -0.23 16.67
CA ILE A 100 -6.87 -1.19 16.22
C ILE A 100 -6.71 -1.14 14.69
N VAL A 101 -7.82 -1.06 13.95
CA VAL A 101 -7.80 -0.90 12.49
C VAL A 101 -7.12 0.42 12.09
N ARG A 102 -7.49 1.54 12.73
CA ARG A 102 -6.90 2.87 12.46
C ARG A 102 -5.40 2.95 12.72
N ARG A 103 -4.91 2.25 13.76
CA ARG A 103 -3.46 2.17 14.04
C ARG A 103 -2.68 1.37 13.01
N GLY A 104 -3.35 0.65 12.12
CA GLY A 104 -2.68 -0.14 11.09
C GLY A 104 -1.83 -1.27 11.68
N ALA A 105 -2.18 -1.87 12.81
CA ALA A 105 -1.37 -2.94 13.42
C ALA A 105 -1.68 -4.38 12.93
N LEU A 106 -2.77 -4.57 12.17
CA LEU A 106 -3.27 -5.89 11.75
C LEU A 106 -2.52 -6.49 10.54
N SER A 107 -2.72 -7.75 10.14
CA SER A 107 -2.36 -8.16 8.77
C SER A 107 -3.42 -7.69 7.76
N ASP A 108 -3.28 -7.96 6.45
CA ASP A 108 -4.35 -7.66 5.48
C ASP A 108 -5.57 -8.57 5.70
N ALA A 109 -5.35 -9.86 6.03
CA ALA A 109 -6.40 -10.83 6.33
C ALA A 109 -7.14 -10.51 7.64
N ASP A 110 -6.39 -10.23 8.72
CA ASP A 110 -6.98 -9.84 10.01
C ASP A 110 -7.81 -8.55 9.88
N ARG A 111 -7.33 -7.62 9.05
CA ARG A 111 -8.03 -6.35 8.81
C ARG A 111 -9.34 -6.57 8.06
N ALA A 112 -9.35 -7.40 7.01
CA ALA A 112 -10.58 -7.70 6.27
C ALA A 112 -11.65 -8.32 7.20
N CYS A 113 -11.23 -9.26 8.06
CA CYS A 113 -12.09 -9.84 9.10
C CYS A 113 -12.58 -8.78 10.09
N ALA A 114 -11.68 -7.93 10.62
CA ALA A 114 -12.05 -6.87 11.56
C ALA A 114 -13.07 -5.89 10.98
N LEU A 115 -12.89 -5.46 9.72
CA LEU A 115 -13.83 -4.58 9.03
C LEU A 115 -15.19 -5.23 8.83
N ALA A 116 -15.23 -6.52 8.46
CA ALA A 116 -16.47 -7.28 8.35
C ALA A 116 -17.21 -7.37 9.69
N TRP A 117 -16.49 -7.67 10.79
CA TRP A 117 -17.08 -7.72 12.12
C TRP A 117 -17.55 -6.34 12.61
N ILE A 118 -16.80 -5.26 12.34
CA ILE A 118 -17.22 -3.88 12.66
C ILE A 118 -18.53 -3.55 11.94
N ALA A 119 -18.60 -3.82 10.63
CA ALA A 119 -19.79 -3.55 9.82
C ALA A 119 -21.00 -4.34 10.35
N ALA A 120 -20.85 -5.65 10.57
CA ALA A 120 -21.89 -6.52 11.10
C ALA A 120 -22.31 -6.12 12.53
N ALA A 121 -21.40 -5.55 13.33
CA ALA A 121 -21.70 -5.02 14.65
C ALA A 121 -22.44 -3.67 14.61
N GLY A 122 -22.63 -3.06 13.43
CA GLY A 122 -23.28 -1.76 13.24
C GLY A 122 -22.34 -0.56 13.34
N GLY A 123 -21.03 -0.78 13.27
CA GLY A 123 -20.03 0.29 13.17
C GLY A 123 -19.77 0.73 11.73
N ASP A 124 -19.25 1.94 11.57
CA ASP A 124 -18.81 2.45 10.26
C ASP A 124 -17.46 1.84 9.86
N ALA A 125 -17.50 0.82 8.99
CA ALA A 125 -16.32 0.22 8.38
C ALA A 125 -15.89 0.94 7.09
N THR A 126 -16.79 1.69 6.45
CA THR A 126 -16.54 2.36 5.17
C THR A 126 -15.58 3.53 5.35
N ALA A 127 -15.78 4.36 6.38
CA ALA A 127 -14.85 5.44 6.70
C ALA A 127 -13.44 4.93 7.03
N LEU A 128 -13.35 3.76 7.69
CA LEU A 128 -12.08 3.13 8.03
C LEU A 128 -11.34 2.56 6.82
N GLY A 129 -12.07 1.97 5.87
CA GLY A 129 -11.49 1.52 4.61
C GLY A 129 -10.93 2.69 3.79
N LYS A 130 -11.67 3.81 3.71
CA LYS A 130 -11.26 5.02 2.99
C LYS A 130 -10.04 5.70 3.61
N ALA A 131 -10.05 5.96 4.91
CA ALA A 131 -8.94 6.58 5.61
C ALA A 131 -7.62 5.81 5.43
N GLN A 132 -7.70 4.49 5.29
CA GLN A 132 -6.52 3.67 5.10
C GLN A 132 -5.97 3.72 3.66
N GLN A 133 -6.81 3.88 2.64
CA GLN A 133 -6.32 4.06 1.27
C GLN A 133 -5.53 5.37 1.17
N GLU A 134 -6.00 6.42 1.84
CA GLU A 134 -5.25 7.67 2.00
C GLU A 134 -3.94 7.47 2.79
N ASP A 135 -3.91 6.58 3.79
CA ASP A 135 -2.69 6.29 4.56
C ASP A 135 -1.55 5.67 3.75
N TRP A 136 -1.86 5.01 2.62
CA TRP A 136 -0.85 4.47 1.73
C TRP A 136 -0.32 5.52 0.76
N PHE A 137 -1.09 6.56 0.44
CA PHE A 137 -0.60 7.64 -0.41
C PHE A 137 0.58 8.34 0.26
N PHE A 138 1.72 8.39 -0.43
CA PHE A 138 2.87 9.15 0.04
C PHE A 138 2.76 10.58 -0.49
N ARG A 139 2.97 10.73 -1.81
CA ARG A 139 2.95 12.00 -2.54
C ARG A 139 2.72 11.76 -4.02
N ALA A 140 2.24 12.78 -4.71
CA ALA A 140 2.25 12.82 -6.17
C ALA A 140 2.88 14.13 -6.65
N TYR A 141 3.35 14.11 -7.88
CA TYR A 141 4.00 15.24 -8.53
C TYR A 141 3.58 15.30 -9.98
N TYR A 142 3.36 16.50 -10.49
CA TYR A 142 2.97 16.74 -11.85
C TYR A 142 3.76 17.90 -12.44
N GLY A 143 4.22 17.72 -13.67
CA GLY A 143 4.74 18.83 -14.47
C GLY A 143 4.52 18.55 -15.93
N ASP A 144 4.26 19.61 -16.68
CA ASP A 144 3.96 19.56 -18.09
C ASP A 144 4.53 20.75 -18.86
N ASP A 145 4.52 20.59 -20.17
CA ASP A 145 4.49 21.67 -21.13
C ASP A 145 3.33 21.46 -22.12
N ARG A 146 3.35 22.18 -23.25
CA ARG A 146 2.31 22.08 -24.28
C ARG A 146 2.34 20.77 -25.08
N SER A 147 3.42 20.01 -24.97
CA SER A 147 3.67 18.80 -25.75
C SER A 147 3.51 17.55 -24.91
N GLN A 148 4.06 17.51 -23.70
CA GLN A 148 4.08 16.33 -22.84
C GLN A 148 3.94 16.71 -21.37
N GLY A 149 3.47 15.75 -20.59
CA GLY A 149 3.37 15.86 -19.15
C GLY A 149 3.83 14.60 -18.46
N VAL A 150 4.26 14.73 -17.22
CA VAL A 150 4.66 13.62 -16.36
C VAL A 150 3.86 13.70 -15.07
N LEU A 151 3.25 12.58 -14.69
CA LEU A 151 2.56 12.41 -13.41
C LEU A 151 3.20 11.28 -12.63
N ILE A 152 3.86 11.61 -11.53
CA ILE A 152 4.45 10.64 -10.61
C ILE A 152 3.54 10.45 -9.41
N ILE A 153 3.16 9.21 -9.11
CA ILE A 153 2.37 8.86 -7.92
C ILE A 153 3.16 7.86 -7.10
N LEU A 154 3.45 8.21 -5.83
CA LEU A 154 4.18 7.38 -4.89
C LEU A 154 3.26 6.95 -3.74
N TRP A 155 3.38 5.69 -3.32
CA TRP A 155 2.65 5.13 -2.18
C TRP A 155 3.55 4.26 -1.31
N TYR A 156 3.24 4.18 -0.02
CA TYR A 156 3.89 3.31 0.92
C TYR A 156 3.58 1.84 0.63
N ARG A 157 4.58 0.97 0.79
CA ARG A 157 4.46 -0.49 0.65
C ARG A 157 4.42 -1.21 1.99
N ASP A 158 4.82 -0.52 3.04
CA ASP A 158 4.75 -0.99 4.41
C ASP A 158 4.07 0.02 5.32
N ARG A 159 3.56 -0.48 6.45
CA ARG A 159 2.80 0.34 7.41
C ARG A 159 3.68 1.23 8.27
N ASN A 160 4.97 0.91 8.36
CA ASN A 160 5.94 1.74 9.07
C ASN A 160 6.38 2.94 8.21
N ARG A 161 5.84 3.07 6.98
CA ARG A 161 6.13 4.12 6.02
C ARG A 161 7.63 4.21 5.66
N GLN A 162 8.31 3.07 5.64
CA GLN A 162 9.76 2.99 5.40
C GLN A 162 10.11 2.73 3.94
N ARG A 163 9.20 2.15 3.17
CA ARG A 163 9.36 1.87 1.75
C ARG A 163 8.20 2.45 0.95
N VAL A 164 8.53 3.06 -0.18
CA VAL A 164 7.57 3.53 -1.18
C VAL A 164 7.83 2.84 -2.51
N GLN A 165 6.77 2.76 -3.30
CA GLN A 165 6.79 2.39 -4.71
C GLN A 165 6.00 3.45 -5.48
N GLY A 166 6.11 3.48 -6.80
CA GLY A 166 5.32 4.42 -7.57
C GLY A 166 5.11 4.07 -9.02
N PHE A 167 4.28 4.90 -9.65
CA PHE A 167 4.13 4.99 -11.10
C PHE A 167 4.64 6.35 -11.57
N ASN A 168 5.18 6.38 -12.77
CA ASN A 168 5.37 7.56 -13.58
C ASN A 168 4.56 7.38 -14.87
N PHE A 169 3.51 8.17 -15.02
CA PHE A 169 2.71 8.23 -16.23
C PHE A 169 3.28 9.30 -17.15
N LEU A 170 3.61 8.91 -18.38
CA LEU A 170 3.89 9.85 -19.45
C LEU A 170 2.58 10.20 -20.15
N LEU A 171 2.25 11.49 -20.16
CA LEU A 171 1.12 12.06 -20.86
C LEU A 171 1.62 12.77 -22.12
N ASP A 172 0.90 12.66 -23.22
CA ASP A 172 1.24 13.36 -24.46
C ASP A 172 0.03 14.19 -24.92
N PHE A 173 0.26 15.48 -25.16
CA PHE A 173 -0.80 16.42 -25.55
C PHE A 173 -0.90 16.60 -27.06
N ASN A 174 0.00 15.97 -27.82
CA ASN A 174 -0.05 16.00 -29.27
C ASN A 174 -0.98 14.93 -29.84
N PRO A 175 -1.48 15.09 -31.08
CA PRO A 175 -2.29 14.08 -31.74
C PRO A 175 -1.49 12.78 -31.96
N PRO A 176 -2.10 11.59 -31.76
CA PRO A 176 -3.50 11.35 -31.40
C PRO A 176 -3.79 11.31 -29.90
N TRP A 177 -2.80 11.56 -29.05
CA TRP A 177 -2.89 11.33 -27.61
C TRP A 177 -3.81 12.32 -26.92
N ASP A 178 -3.73 13.62 -27.25
CA ASP A 178 -4.63 14.67 -26.74
C ASP A 178 -4.81 14.61 -25.19
N GLY A 179 -3.70 14.38 -24.47
CA GLY A 179 -3.64 14.24 -23.00
C GLY A 179 -3.76 12.80 -22.49
N ALA A 180 -3.80 11.81 -23.38
CA ALA A 180 -3.81 10.40 -23.03
C ALA A 180 -2.52 9.93 -22.36
N ILE A 181 -2.64 8.86 -21.57
CA ILE A 181 -1.49 8.10 -21.07
C ILE A 181 -0.86 7.40 -22.27
N LYS A 182 0.39 7.80 -22.54
CA LYS A 182 1.24 7.26 -23.60
C LYS A 182 2.08 6.09 -23.10
N ASP A 183 2.69 6.23 -21.93
CA ASP A 183 3.57 5.24 -21.33
C ASP A 183 3.48 5.23 -19.79
N LEU A 184 3.99 4.17 -19.17
CA LEU A 184 4.05 3.95 -17.74
C LEU A 184 5.40 3.34 -17.32
N ILE A 185 6.10 4.01 -16.42
CA ILE A 185 7.22 3.42 -15.69
C ILE A 185 6.75 3.02 -14.29
N VAL A 186 7.07 1.79 -13.88
CA VAL A 186 6.88 1.32 -12.50
C VAL A 186 8.18 1.45 -11.75
N PHE A 187 8.18 2.22 -10.67
CA PHE A 187 9.36 2.34 -9.84
C PHE A 187 9.53 1.13 -8.93
N ALA A 188 10.78 0.78 -8.68
CA ALA A 188 11.14 -0.21 -7.67
C ALA A 188 10.84 0.31 -6.26
N GLN A 189 10.82 -0.60 -5.28
CA GLN A 189 10.62 -0.21 -3.89
C GLN A 189 11.91 0.41 -3.33
N THR A 190 11.83 1.62 -2.79
CA THR A 190 12.95 2.30 -2.16
C THR A 190 12.48 3.09 -0.93
N ASP A 191 13.38 3.72 -0.18
CA ASP A 191 12.97 4.60 0.91
C ASP A 191 12.36 5.92 0.39
N PRO A 192 11.47 6.59 1.14
CA PRO A 192 10.75 7.77 0.67
C PRO A 192 11.64 8.91 0.19
N ARG A 193 12.82 9.11 0.79
CA ARG A 193 13.71 10.21 0.42
C ARG A 193 14.45 9.89 -0.87
N SER A 194 14.98 8.68 -0.99
CA SER A 194 15.61 8.22 -2.22
C SER A 194 14.64 8.23 -3.40
N ALA A 195 13.39 7.83 -3.20
CA ALA A 195 12.36 7.89 -4.25
C ALA A 195 12.16 9.31 -4.80
N VAL A 196 12.07 10.33 -3.93
CA VAL A 196 11.91 11.72 -4.40
C VAL A 196 13.15 12.18 -5.14
N ARG A 197 14.34 11.92 -4.60
CA ARG A 197 15.61 12.30 -5.26
C ARG A 197 15.77 11.63 -6.62
N GLU A 198 15.53 10.34 -6.72
CA GLU A 198 15.78 9.56 -7.94
C GLU A 198 14.69 9.76 -8.99
N TYR A 199 13.42 9.82 -8.57
CA TYR A 199 12.31 9.80 -9.52
C TYR A 199 11.73 11.17 -9.81
N VAL A 200 11.85 12.13 -8.88
CA VAL A 200 11.24 13.47 -9.01
C VAL A 200 12.29 14.53 -9.31
N GLU A 201 13.39 14.57 -8.57
CA GLU A 201 14.41 15.62 -8.74
C GLU A 201 15.14 15.53 -10.09
N VAL A 202 15.17 14.34 -10.72
CA VAL A 202 15.68 14.20 -12.10
C VAL A 202 14.91 15.09 -13.08
N TRP A 203 13.60 15.27 -12.91
CA TRP A 203 12.77 16.16 -13.74
C TRP A 203 12.91 17.63 -13.39
N ARG A 204 13.45 17.94 -12.21
CA ARG A 204 13.69 19.32 -11.74
C ARG A 204 15.08 19.83 -12.09
N HIS A 205 16.00 18.93 -12.43
CA HIS A 205 17.37 19.30 -12.76
C HIS A 205 17.39 20.20 -14.01
N PRO A 206 18.06 21.37 -14.02
CA PRO A 206 17.98 22.35 -15.12
C PRO A 206 18.30 21.83 -16.52
N ARG A 207 19.05 20.72 -16.63
CA ARG A 207 19.34 20.07 -17.92
C ARG A 207 18.20 19.20 -18.45
N ALA A 208 17.37 18.65 -17.55
CA ALA A 208 16.23 17.80 -17.87
C ALA A 208 14.91 18.57 -17.78
N ALA A 209 14.84 19.55 -16.87
CA ALA A 209 13.83 20.58 -16.82
C ALA A 209 13.96 21.44 -18.07
N ARG A 210 13.24 21.02 -19.11
CA ARG A 210 12.43 21.96 -19.90
C ARG A 210 11.68 22.88 -18.93
N GLU A 211 11.08 23.98 -19.37
CA GLU A 211 10.45 24.99 -18.49
C GLU A 211 9.27 24.49 -17.60
N TRP A 212 9.13 23.17 -17.42
CA TRP A 212 8.21 22.43 -16.59
C TRP A 212 8.26 22.90 -15.14
N LYS A 213 7.11 23.35 -14.65
CA LYS A 213 6.88 23.56 -13.23
C LYS A 213 6.38 22.24 -12.64
N PHE A 214 7.19 21.67 -11.75
CA PHE A 214 6.92 20.36 -11.16
C PHE A 214 6.30 20.50 -9.77
N ASP A 215 4.97 20.56 -9.74
CA ASP A 215 4.16 20.81 -8.56
C ASP A 215 3.82 19.52 -7.81
N SER A 216 3.73 19.61 -6.48
CA SER A 216 3.22 18.50 -5.67
C SER A 216 1.69 18.49 -5.70
N LEU A 217 1.11 17.31 -5.88
CA LEU A 217 -0.33 17.07 -5.83
C LEU A 217 -0.71 16.30 -4.56
N ASP A 218 -1.89 16.61 -4.02
CA ASP A 218 -2.54 15.72 -3.06
C ASP A 218 -3.16 14.48 -3.74
N ALA A 219 -3.67 13.54 -2.94
CA ALA A 219 -4.23 12.27 -3.44
C ALA A 219 -5.42 12.49 -4.38
N THR A 220 -6.26 13.47 -4.07
CA THR A 220 -7.48 13.80 -4.79
C THR A 220 -7.14 14.39 -6.16
N GLN A 221 -6.22 15.34 -6.20
CA GLN A 221 -5.70 15.96 -7.42
C GLN A 221 -4.98 14.93 -8.30
N ALA A 222 -4.15 14.07 -7.70
CA ALA A 222 -3.45 13.02 -8.43
C ALA A 222 -4.42 12.07 -9.13
N LYS A 223 -5.48 11.61 -8.44
CA LYS A 223 -6.50 10.77 -9.04
C LYS A 223 -7.23 11.48 -10.18
N ALA A 224 -7.68 12.72 -9.96
CA ALA A 224 -8.39 13.49 -10.96
C ALA A 224 -7.59 13.58 -12.28
N ARG A 225 -6.28 13.84 -12.19
CA ARG A 225 -5.38 13.88 -13.36
C ARG A 225 -5.25 12.55 -14.08
N VAL A 226 -5.09 11.44 -13.35
CA VAL A 226 -5.06 10.10 -13.95
C VAL A 226 -6.37 9.81 -14.67
N ILE A 227 -7.52 10.12 -14.06
CA ILE A 227 -8.83 9.86 -14.65
C ILE A 227 -9.09 10.75 -15.87
N GLU A 228 -8.62 12.00 -15.85
CA GLU A 228 -8.65 12.89 -17.02
C GLU A 228 -7.89 12.27 -18.20
N ALA A 229 -6.66 11.79 -17.95
CA ALA A 229 -5.83 11.15 -18.97
C ALA A 229 -6.42 9.82 -19.49
N LEU A 230 -6.97 8.98 -18.61
CA LEU A 230 -7.66 7.74 -19.02
C LEU A 230 -8.91 8.03 -19.87
N ASN A 231 -9.63 9.10 -19.58
CA ASN A 231 -10.74 9.53 -20.41
C ASN A 231 -10.26 10.10 -21.75
N ALA A 232 -9.06 10.68 -21.83
CA ALA A 232 -8.44 11.03 -23.10
C ALA A 232 -8.10 9.76 -23.92
N ASN A 233 -7.51 8.72 -23.33
CA ASN A 233 -7.34 7.41 -23.98
C ASN A 233 -8.68 6.89 -24.54
N ARG A 234 -9.75 6.95 -23.74
CA ARG A 234 -11.10 6.55 -24.16
C ARG A 234 -11.61 7.33 -25.36
N ARG A 235 -11.53 8.67 -25.31
CA ARG A 235 -12.01 9.55 -26.39
C ARG A 235 -11.22 9.35 -27.68
N GLY A 236 -9.91 9.17 -27.56
CA GLY A 236 -9.03 8.87 -28.69
C GLY A 236 -9.15 7.44 -29.22
N ASN A 237 -9.96 6.59 -28.59
CA ASN A 237 -10.02 5.15 -28.86
C ASN A 237 -8.61 4.51 -28.84
N ILE A 238 -7.82 4.88 -27.83
CA ILE A 238 -6.46 4.41 -27.57
C ILE A 238 -6.51 3.44 -26.40
N ARG A 239 -5.97 2.23 -26.62
CA ARG A 239 -5.82 1.21 -25.60
C ARG A 239 -4.73 1.60 -24.61
N LEU A 240 -4.85 1.17 -23.36
CA LEU A 240 -3.79 1.37 -22.36
C LEU A 240 -2.49 0.68 -22.75
N HIS A 241 -1.35 1.29 -22.38
CA HIS A 241 -0.02 0.72 -22.54
C HIS A 241 0.11 -0.64 -21.81
N ALA A 242 0.85 -1.57 -22.41
CA ALA A 242 1.00 -2.94 -21.92
C ALA A 242 1.47 -3.02 -20.47
N ASP A 243 2.39 -2.14 -20.06
CA ASP A 243 2.89 -2.12 -18.67
C ASP A 243 1.80 -1.73 -17.67
N LEU A 244 0.90 -0.81 -18.02
CA LEU A 244 -0.24 -0.46 -17.17
C LEU A 244 -1.22 -1.64 -17.06
N ILE A 245 -1.39 -2.43 -18.12
CA ILE A 245 -2.22 -3.64 -18.11
C ILE A 245 -1.63 -4.70 -17.18
N ILE A 246 -0.31 -4.94 -17.27
CA ILE A 246 0.42 -5.88 -16.40
C ILE A 246 0.28 -5.48 -14.94
N GLN A 247 0.27 -4.18 -14.66
CA GLN A 247 0.25 -3.61 -13.31
C GLN A 247 -1.17 -3.27 -12.82
N ARG A 248 -2.20 -3.84 -13.45
CA ARG A 248 -3.61 -3.62 -13.14
C ARG A 248 -3.89 -3.64 -11.63
N ASP A 249 -3.44 -4.67 -10.93
CA ASP A 249 -3.80 -4.84 -9.52
C ASP A 249 -3.16 -3.76 -8.62
N LEU A 250 -1.95 -3.29 -8.97
CA LEU A 250 -1.34 -2.14 -8.30
C LEU A 250 -2.08 -0.85 -8.62
N PHE A 251 -2.43 -0.63 -9.88
CA PHE A 251 -3.20 0.53 -10.32
C PHE A 251 -4.56 0.63 -9.62
N LEU A 252 -5.35 -0.44 -9.65
CA LEU A 252 -6.67 -0.46 -9.03
C LEU A 252 -6.59 -0.22 -7.52
N ARG A 253 -5.54 -0.76 -6.86
CA ARG A 253 -5.36 -0.62 -5.41
C ARG A 253 -4.89 0.78 -5.00
N TYR A 254 -3.86 1.31 -5.65
CA TYR A 254 -3.11 2.47 -5.16
C TYR A 254 -3.40 3.77 -5.91
N VAL A 255 -3.99 3.70 -7.11
CA VAL A 255 -4.36 4.88 -7.90
C VAL A 255 -5.87 5.03 -7.97
N LEU A 256 -6.59 3.99 -8.42
CA LEU A 256 -8.04 4.07 -8.50
C LEU A 256 -8.72 4.09 -7.11
N GLY A 257 -8.03 3.56 -6.10
CA GLY A 257 -8.45 3.60 -4.70
C GLY A 257 -8.24 4.94 -3.99
N LEU A 258 -7.62 5.94 -4.63
CA LEU A 258 -7.48 7.27 -4.05
C LEU A 258 -8.86 7.97 -3.93
N PRO A 259 -9.01 8.99 -3.06
CA PRO A 259 -10.23 9.78 -2.98
C PRO A 259 -10.52 10.53 -4.29
N ASP A 260 -11.80 10.67 -4.64
CA ASP A 260 -12.27 11.45 -5.79
C ASP A 260 -12.42 12.93 -5.43
N ALA A 261 -12.07 13.82 -6.37
CA ALA A 261 -12.43 15.22 -6.27
C ALA A 261 -13.93 15.39 -6.54
N PRO A 262 -14.59 16.47 -6.07
CA PRO A 262 -16.01 16.71 -6.34
C PRO A 262 -16.39 16.66 -7.83
N ASP A 263 -15.45 16.99 -8.72
CA ASP A 263 -15.57 17.05 -10.17
C ASP A 263 -14.87 15.89 -10.90
N THR A 264 -14.28 14.92 -10.19
CA THR A 264 -13.64 13.76 -10.84
C THR A 264 -14.70 12.91 -11.56
N PRO A 265 -14.57 12.70 -12.89
CA PRO A 265 -15.52 11.88 -13.62
C PRO A 265 -15.52 10.43 -13.08
N PRO A 266 -16.66 9.73 -13.10
CA PRO A 266 -16.71 8.34 -12.67
C PRO A 266 -15.82 7.48 -13.58
N PHE A 267 -14.99 6.66 -12.96
CA PHE A 267 -14.17 5.67 -13.64
C PHE A 267 -14.02 4.43 -12.75
N SER A 268 -14.45 3.29 -13.25
CA SER A 268 -14.51 2.02 -12.52
C SER A 268 -13.41 1.03 -12.93
N ALA A 269 -13.35 -0.11 -12.25
CA ALA A 269 -12.48 -1.22 -12.67
C ALA A 269 -12.91 -1.83 -14.02
N ASP A 270 -14.21 -1.78 -14.34
CA ASP A 270 -14.75 -2.27 -15.61
C ASP A 270 -14.41 -1.31 -16.75
N ASP A 271 -14.43 -0.01 -16.47
CA ASP A 271 -13.94 1.04 -17.37
C ASP A 271 -12.46 0.84 -17.72
N PHE A 272 -11.63 0.54 -16.72
CA PHE A 272 -10.23 0.16 -16.93
C PHE A 272 -10.13 -1.08 -17.83
N LEU A 273 -10.89 -2.13 -17.52
CA LEU A 273 -10.88 -3.38 -18.28
C LEU A 273 -11.33 -3.20 -19.74
N ALA A 274 -12.28 -2.30 -20.00
CA ALA A 274 -12.68 -1.96 -21.35
C ALA A 274 -11.52 -1.32 -22.12
N LEU A 275 -10.82 -0.34 -21.52
CA LEU A 275 -9.66 0.31 -22.13
C LEU A 275 -8.46 -0.62 -22.33
N THR A 276 -8.36 -1.74 -21.62
CA THR A 276 -7.34 -2.75 -21.90
C THR A 276 -7.66 -3.63 -23.10
N ARG A 277 -8.86 -3.52 -23.70
CA ARG A 277 -9.35 -4.41 -24.76
C ARG A 277 -9.78 -3.70 -26.03
N SER A 278 -10.18 -2.44 -25.94
CA SER A 278 -10.65 -1.64 -27.08
C SER A 278 -9.65 -0.57 -27.51
N GLY A 279 -9.64 -0.25 -28.80
CA GLY A 279 -8.85 0.84 -29.36
C GLY A 279 -7.54 0.41 -30.02
N GLN A 280 -6.85 1.38 -30.61
CA GLN A 280 -5.51 1.20 -31.17
C GLN A 280 -4.51 1.02 -30.03
N ARG A 281 -3.54 0.11 -30.19
CA ARG A 281 -2.54 -0.12 -29.13
C ARG A 281 -1.62 1.08 -29.00
N ALA A 282 -1.35 1.52 -27.76
CA ALA A 282 -0.40 2.59 -27.50
C ALA A 282 0.96 2.30 -28.16
N GLU A 283 1.43 1.05 -28.09
CA GLU A 283 2.69 0.63 -28.70
C GLU A 283 2.69 0.77 -30.23
N GLU A 284 1.56 0.52 -30.90
CA GLU A 284 1.43 0.68 -32.36
C GLU A 284 1.48 2.16 -32.77
N ILE A 285 0.86 3.03 -31.98
CA ILE A 285 0.92 4.49 -32.18
C ILE A 285 2.35 4.97 -31.98
N MET A 286 3.01 4.56 -30.90
CA MET A 286 4.39 4.93 -30.60
C MET A 286 5.35 4.43 -31.70
N HIS A 287 5.20 3.18 -32.15
CA HIS A 287 6.01 2.63 -33.23
C HIS A 287 5.81 3.42 -34.53
N PHE A 288 4.57 3.81 -34.86
CA PHE A 288 4.31 4.68 -36.01
C PHE A 288 4.99 6.04 -35.85
N GLU A 289 4.90 6.66 -34.67
CA GLU A 289 5.54 7.96 -34.38
C GLU A 289 7.06 7.92 -34.53
N GLN A 290 7.68 6.82 -34.11
CA GLN A 290 9.12 6.60 -34.23
C GLN A 290 9.55 6.37 -35.69
N THR A 291 8.77 5.60 -36.45
CA THR A 291 9.15 5.18 -37.81
C THR A 291 8.78 6.19 -38.90
N VAL A 292 7.63 6.87 -38.76
CA VAL A 292 7.11 7.79 -39.77
C VAL A 292 7.25 9.25 -39.33
N GLY A 293 7.26 9.48 -38.02
CA GLY A 293 7.25 10.81 -37.43
C GLY A 293 6.00 11.08 -36.60
N ARG A 294 6.10 12.10 -35.76
CA ARG A 294 5.04 12.50 -34.83
C ARG A 294 4.28 13.71 -35.33
N ARG A 295 2.99 13.76 -35.04
CA ARG A 295 2.20 14.98 -35.24
C ARG A 295 2.40 15.90 -34.05
N VAL A 296 2.52 17.20 -34.29
CA VAL A 296 2.60 18.22 -33.26
C VAL A 296 1.56 19.29 -33.53
N ARG A 297 0.82 19.69 -32.49
CA ARG A 297 -0.17 20.76 -32.59
C ARG A 297 0.49 22.10 -32.25
N MET A 298 0.42 23.04 -33.18
CA MET A 298 0.95 24.39 -33.05
C MET A 298 0.00 25.31 -32.26
N GLU A 299 0.46 26.49 -31.86
CA GLU A 299 -0.35 27.48 -31.13
C GLU A 299 -1.61 27.91 -31.89
N ASP A 300 -1.56 27.93 -33.23
CA ASP A 300 -2.70 28.27 -34.08
C ASP A 300 -3.68 27.09 -34.30
N GLY A 301 -3.44 25.96 -33.62
CA GLY A 301 -4.22 24.75 -33.71
C GLY A 301 -3.91 23.88 -34.94
N LYS A 302 -3.02 24.30 -35.84
CA LYS A 302 -2.62 23.48 -36.99
C LYS A 302 -1.72 22.34 -36.54
N GLU A 303 -1.81 21.22 -37.25
CA GLU A 303 -0.99 20.05 -37.00
C GLU A 303 0.14 19.96 -38.03
N LEU A 304 1.36 19.75 -37.57
CA LEU A 304 2.52 19.49 -38.40
C LEU A 304 3.00 18.06 -38.17
N LEU A 305 3.35 17.36 -39.26
CA LEU A 305 4.05 16.09 -39.17
C LEU A 305 5.56 16.38 -39.09
N ILE A 306 6.15 16.08 -37.95
CA ILE A 306 7.60 16.10 -37.75
C ILE A 306 8.08 14.70 -38.08
N LEU A 307 8.74 14.55 -39.23
CA LEU A 307 9.32 13.28 -39.65
C LEU A 307 10.35 12.81 -38.61
N GLY A 308 10.31 11.52 -38.26
CA GLY A 308 11.37 10.91 -37.48
C GLY A 308 12.68 10.99 -38.26
N SER A 309 13.74 11.44 -37.61
CA SER A 309 15.09 11.27 -38.15
C SER A 309 15.40 9.77 -38.12
N LEU A 310 15.69 9.17 -39.28
CA LEU A 310 16.20 7.79 -39.34
C LEU A 310 17.57 7.65 -38.65
N ASP A 311 18.22 8.78 -38.35
CA ASP A 311 19.50 8.85 -37.65
C ASP A 311 19.32 9.11 -36.14
N ASP A 312 18.09 9.36 -35.63
CA ASP A 312 17.81 9.44 -34.18
C ASP A 312 17.76 8.04 -33.52
N ASP A 313 18.01 6.99 -34.30
CA ASP A 313 18.43 5.67 -33.81
C ASP A 313 19.87 5.68 -33.28
N GLU A 314 20.57 6.85 -33.25
CA GLU A 314 21.73 7.09 -32.37
C GLU A 314 21.31 6.93 -30.92
N ALA A 315 21.22 5.66 -30.51
CA ALA A 315 21.89 5.15 -29.35
C ALA A 315 21.88 6.13 -28.16
N TRP A 316 20.83 6.01 -27.36
CA TRP A 316 20.97 6.17 -25.91
C TRP A 316 21.90 5.08 -25.31
N ASP A 317 22.81 4.49 -26.10
CA ASP A 317 23.92 3.68 -25.59
C ASP A 317 24.89 4.66 -24.92
N ASP A 318 24.77 4.73 -23.60
CA ASP A 318 25.90 4.55 -22.70
C ASP A 318 27.05 5.58 -22.66
N ASP A 319 26.89 6.81 -23.16
CA ASP A 319 27.82 7.91 -22.82
C ASP A 319 27.36 8.75 -21.61
N TRP A 320 26.63 8.12 -20.68
CA TRP A 320 26.74 8.50 -19.27
C TRP A 320 28.01 7.89 -18.69
N GLU A 321 29.17 8.22 -19.26
CA GLU A 321 30.36 8.33 -18.42
C GLU A 321 29.97 9.30 -17.32
N VAL A 322 29.55 8.75 -16.18
CA VAL A 322 29.66 9.40 -14.90
C VAL A 322 31.15 9.71 -14.85
N GLU A 323 31.52 10.95 -15.19
CA GLU A 323 32.79 11.50 -14.75
C GLU A 323 32.78 11.20 -13.25
N ASP A 324 33.52 10.16 -12.88
CA ASP A 324 33.81 9.87 -11.50
C ASP A 324 34.29 11.19 -10.94
N GLU A 325 33.51 11.78 -10.03
CA GLU A 325 33.94 12.88 -9.18
C GLU A 325 35.08 12.35 -8.29
N GLU A 326 36.23 12.05 -8.88
CA GLU A 326 37.53 12.09 -8.24
C GLU A 326 37.79 13.55 -7.87
N GLY A 327 37.24 14.00 -6.73
CA GLY A 327 37.54 15.37 -6.31
C GLY A 327 36.79 15.98 -5.15
N TRP A 328 36.14 15.21 -4.28
CA TRP A 328 35.79 15.71 -2.95
C TRP A 328 36.34 14.77 -1.89
N GLU A 329 37.64 14.92 -1.63
CA GLU A 329 38.25 14.46 -0.39
C GLU A 329 37.52 15.14 0.79
N ASP A 330 36.68 14.36 1.46
CA ASP A 330 36.20 14.63 2.82
C ASP A 330 37.40 14.82 3.75
N ALA A 331 37.83 16.07 3.96
CA ALA A 331 38.89 16.40 4.91
C ALA A 331 38.49 16.19 6.40
N ASP A 332 37.22 15.83 6.68
CA ASP A 332 36.71 15.75 8.06
C ASP A 332 36.00 14.42 8.41
N ARG A 333 36.15 13.36 7.62
CA ARG A 333 35.56 12.05 7.98
C ARG A 333 36.42 11.35 9.04
N PRO A 334 35.93 11.16 10.29
CA PRO A 334 36.68 10.41 11.29
C PRO A 334 36.88 8.96 10.82
N PRO A 335 38.05 8.37 11.12
CA PRO A 335 38.41 7.05 10.60
C PRO A 335 37.37 6.00 11.02
N SER A 336 36.86 5.27 10.04
CA SER A 336 36.00 4.11 10.26
C SER A 336 36.70 3.11 11.18
N PRO A 337 36.06 2.65 12.28
CA PRO A 337 36.64 1.63 13.13
C PRO A 337 36.79 0.34 12.33
N GLY A 338 38.04 -0.12 12.20
CA GLY A 338 38.39 -1.32 11.47
C GLY A 338 37.69 -2.58 11.99
N PRO A 339 37.69 -3.67 11.20
CA PRO A 339 36.94 -4.88 11.49
C PRO A 339 37.40 -5.50 12.81
N GLN A 340 36.51 -5.48 13.82
CA GLN A 340 36.72 -6.18 15.07
C GLN A 340 36.74 -7.69 14.80
N LYS A 341 37.92 -8.31 14.98
CA LYS A 341 38.08 -9.76 15.02
C LYS A 341 37.16 -10.33 16.11
N ARG A 342 36.07 -10.98 15.69
CA ARG A 342 35.21 -11.79 16.56
C ARG A 342 36.05 -12.92 17.18
N LYS A 343 36.40 -12.78 18.46
CA LYS A 343 36.91 -13.90 19.26
C LYS A 343 35.82 -14.97 19.37
N GLY A 344 36.12 -16.17 18.90
CA GLY A 344 35.25 -17.33 19.01
C GLY A 344 34.88 -17.62 20.46
N ARG A 345 33.59 -17.85 20.72
CA ARG A 345 33.11 -18.42 21.98
C ARG A 345 33.46 -19.92 22.02
N PRO A 346 33.93 -20.46 23.14
CA PRO A 346 34.05 -21.90 23.31
C PRO A 346 32.65 -22.51 23.43
N ARG A 347 32.44 -23.63 22.72
CA ARG A 347 31.26 -24.46 22.89
C ARG A 347 31.26 -25.07 24.30
N ARG A 348 30.11 -24.97 24.97
CA ARG A 348 29.74 -25.86 26.07
C ARG A 348 28.55 -26.68 25.62
#